data_AF-A0A6L6WRA9-F1
#
_entry.id   AF-A0A6L6WRA9-F1
#
_cell.length_a   1.000
_cell.length_b   1.000
_cell.length_c   1.000
_cell.angle_alpha   90.00
_cell.angle_beta   90.00
_cell.angle_gamma   90.00
#
_symmetry.space_group_name_H-M   'P 1'
#
loop_
_entity.id
_entity.type
_entity.pdbx_description
1 polymer ?
#
loop_
_entity_poly.entity_id
_entity_poly.type
_entity_poly.pdbx_seq_one_letter_code
_entity_poly.pdbx_strand_id
1 'polypeptide(L)'
;MSLRLDDLNSQALHRQSNICVERWALSIRLLLKANAFIPLQNIEKYPSQVHYLTSEEIIETTCTRFSGLVYVKLHPLHKELEKRRLREVCARYPNARLTEASIHDLIAASDIILSQNSAVGFEALMQKKPVLTCAKCDYHHASLVSRTTVELQQNLLYAPEYFRNFPFEKFFYWFLGQQMLEPQKEEFSKRAWARLLQRV
;
A
#
# COMPACT_ATOMS: atom_id res chain seq x y z
N MET A 1 22.47 41.94 44.49
CA MET A 1 22.83 40.67 43.82
C MET A 1 21.73 40.39 42.79
N SER A 2 21.97 40.82 41.55
CA SER A 2 20.98 40.85 40.45
C SER A 2 20.83 39.44 39.87
N LEU A 3 19.67 38.81 40.08
CA LEU A 3 19.32 37.57 39.39
C LEU A 3 19.02 37.92 37.93
N ARG A 4 19.84 37.38 37.03
CA ARG A 4 19.87 37.70 35.60
C ARG A 4 18.54 37.38 34.94
N LEU A 5 17.96 38.39 34.27
CA LEU A 5 16.81 38.26 33.36
C LEU A 5 17.06 37.25 32.21
N ASP A 6 18.33 36.91 31.94
CA ASP A 6 18.73 35.98 30.88
C ASP A 6 18.29 34.53 31.13
N ASP A 7 18.23 34.09 32.40
CA ASP A 7 17.85 32.70 32.74
C ASP A 7 16.34 32.44 32.58
N LEU A 8 15.51 33.45 32.80
CA LEU A 8 14.05 33.35 32.59
C LEU A 8 13.71 33.29 31.09
N ASN A 9 14.48 34.01 30.25
CA ASN A 9 14.27 34.03 28.81
C ASN A 9 14.69 32.71 28.15
N SER A 10 15.78 32.08 28.63
CA SER A 10 16.21 30.77 28.15
C SER A 10 15.21 29.65 28.51
N GLN A 11 14.64 29.69 29.73
CA GLN A 11 13.61 28.73 30.14
C GLN A 11 12.27 28.93 29.40
N ALA A 12 11.91 30.16 29.05
CA ALA A 12 10.72 30.46 28.26
C ALA A 12 10.86 29.99 26.80
N LEU A 13 12.04 30.20 26.18
CA LEU A 13 12.34 29.74 24.83
C LEU A 13 12.40 28.21 24.73
N HIS A 14 12.97 27.52 25.75
CA HIS A 14 12.97 26.06 25.80
C HIS A 14 11.57 25.46 26.01
N ARG A 15 10.69 26.14 26.76
CA ARG A 15 9.28 25.73 26.90
C ARG A 15 8.49 25.96 25.61
N GLN A 16 8.71 27.08 24.91
CA GLN A 16 8.07 27.33 23.62
C GLN A 16 8.55 26.39 22.51
N SER A 17 9.84 26.02 22.50
CA SER A 17 10.35 25.02 21.57
C SER A 17 9.78 23.62 21.86
N ASN A 18 9.65 23.24 23.14
CA ASN A 18 9.04 21.95 23.50
C ASN A 18 7.53 21.91 23.21
N ILE A 19 6.80 23.00 23.43
CA ILE A 19 5.38 23.10 23.03
C ILE A 19 5.24 23.03 21.50
N CYS A 20 6.19 23.59 20.74
CA CYS A 20 6.17 23.50 19.29
C CYS A 20 6.46 22.05 18.84
N VAL A 21 7.52 21.41 19.34
CA VAL A 21 7.89 20.02 19.02
C VAL A 21 6.81 19.02 19.45
N GLU A 22 6.17 19.20 20.61
CA GLU A 22 5.03 18.40 21.05
C GLU A 22 3.80 18.62 20.16
N ARG A 23 3.59 19.84 19.63
CA ARG A 23 2.49 20.14 18.70
C ARG A 23 2.73 19.58 17.28
N TRP A 24 3.98 19.35 16.88
CA TRP A 24 4.32 18.56 15.68
C TRP A 24 4.20 17.05 15.92
N ALA A 25 4.47 16.57 17.14
CA ALA A 25 4.29 15.17 17.53
C ALA A 25 2.81 14.77 17.78
N LEU A 26 1.94 15.74 18.10
CA LEU A 26 0.52 15.54 18.40
C LEU A 26 -0.42 15.65 17.19
N SER A 27 0.10 15.60 15.96
CA SER A 27 -0.72 15.36 14.76
C SER A 27 -0.34 14.08 14.03
N ILE A 28 0.08 13.04 14.76
CA ILE A 28 -0.22 11.68 14.31
C ILE A 28 -1.73 11.54 14.41
N ARG A 29 -2.47 11.94 13.37
CA ARG A 29 -3.87 11.57 13.23
C ARG A 29 -3.87 10.05 13.12
N LEU A 30 -4.14 9.36 14.22
CA LEU A 30 -4.30 7.91 14.23
C LEU A 30 -5.36 7.59 13.18
N LEU A 31 -4.96 6.95 12.08
CA LEU A 31 -5.88 6.58 11.03
C LEU A 31 -6.93 5.63 11.64
N LEU A 32 -8.20 5.85 11.29
CA LEU A 32 -9.25 4.93 11.72
C LEU A 32 -8.98 3.56 11.09
N LYS A 33 -9.32 2.51 11.83
CA LYS A 33 -9.30 1.16 11.30
C LYS A 33 -10.15 1.08 10.04
N ALA A 34 -9.62 0.48 8.98
CA ALA A 34 -10.27 0.34 7.68
C ALA A 34 -10.34 -1.14 7.27
N ASN A 35 -11.40 -1.51 6.55
CA ASN A 35 -11.50 -2.84 5.95
C ASN A 35 -10.51 -3.00 4.80
N ALA A 36 -10.26 -1.94 4.04
CA ALA A 36 -9.36 -2.00 2.90
C ALA A 36 -8.58 -0.70 2.66
N PHE A 37 -7.42 -0.85 2.04
CA PHE A 37 -6.67 0.24 1.41
C PHE A 37 -6.36 -0.10 -0.05
N ILE A 38 -6.65 0.86 -0.93
CA ILE A 38 -6.45 0.79 -2.37
C ILE A 38 -5.41 1.84 -2.81
N PRO A 39 -4.12 1.50 -2.92
CA PRO A 39 -3.13 2.33 -3.59
C PRO A 39 -3.33 2.26 -5.10
N LEU A 40 -3.88 3.32 -5.69
CA LEU A 40 -4.09 3.39 -7.13
C LEU A 40 -2.77 3.56 -7.89
N GLN A 41 -2.79 3.18 -9.16
CA GLN A 41 -1.64 3.27 -10.06
C GLN A 41 -2.04 3.93 -11.37
N ASN A 42 -1.06 4.48 -12.08
CA ASN A 42 -1.25 5.00 -13.42
C ASN A 42 -0.76 4.01 -14.49
N ILE A 43 -1.26 2.77 -14.45
CA ILE A 43 -0.96 1.71 -15.45
C ILE A 43 -2.07 1.54 -16.49
N GLU A 44 -3.24 2.14 -16.27
CA GLU A 44 -4.34 2.15 -17.25
C GLU A 44 -4.05 3.06 -18.45
N LYS A 45 -3.03 3.93 -18.36
CA LYS A 45 -2.56 4.77 -19.47
C LYS A 45 -1.92 3.99 -20.62
N TYR A 46 -1.52 2.73 -20.40
CA TYR A 46 -0.79 1.96 -21.41
C TYR A 46 -1.74 1.48 -22.52
N PRO A 47 -1.34 1.54 -23.81
CA PRO A 47 -2.19 1.10 -24.92
C PRO A 47 -2.54 -0.39 -24.85
N SER A 48 -1.60 -1.21 -24.39
CA SER A 48 -1.83 -2.63 -24.12
C SER A 48 -2.31 -2.79 -22.69
N GLN A 49 -3.39 -3.55 -22.51
CA GLN A 49 -3.95 -3.83 -21.21
C GLN A 49 -2.98 -4.68 -20.37
N VAL A 50 -2.48 -4.09 -19.28
CA VAL A 50 -1.57 -4.74 -18.32
C VAL A 50 -2.24 -5.07 -16.98
N HIS A 51 -3.52 -4.74 -16.83
CA HIS A 51 -4.34 -4.97 -15.64
C HIS A 51 -5.54 -5.83 -15.99
N TYR A 52 -6.01 -6.62 -15.03
CA TYR A 52 -7.25 -7.37 -15.16
C TYR A 52 -8.47 -6.50 -14.83
N LEU A 53 -8.36 -5.68 -13.77
CA LEU A 53 -9.39 -4.73 -13.34
C LEU A 53 -8.86 -3.30 -13.32
N THR A 54 -9.72 -2.37 -13.70
CA THR A 54 -9.50 -0.93 -13.62
C THR A 54 -9.59 -0.44 -12.18
N SER A 55 -9.05 0.76 -11.93
CA SER A 55 -9.14 1.45 -10.64
C SER A 55 -10.59 1.66 -10.22
N GLU A 56 -11.47 1.97 -11.18
CA GLU A 56 -12.90 2.15 -10.92
C GLU A 56 -13.56 0.84 -10.49
N GLU A 57 -13.35 -0.26 -11.22
CA GLU A 57 -13.88 -1.58 -10.86
C GLU A 57 -13.40 -2.04 -9.47
N ILE A 58 -12.13 -1.78 -9.13
CA ILE A 58 -11.58 -2.13 -7.82
C ILE A 58 -12.25 -1.30 -6.71
N ILE A 59 -12.38 0.01 -6.89
CA ILE A 59 -13.03 0.89 -5.90
C ILE A 59 -14.49 0.47 -5.70
N GLU A 60 -15.24 0.37 -6.78
CA GLU A 60 -16.66 0.02 -6.77
C GLU A 60 -16.90 -1.35 -6.12
N THR A 61 -16.16 -2.37 -6.55
CA THR A 61 -16.33 -3.72 -6.02
C THR A 61 -16.01 -3.77 -4.53
N THR A 62 -14.95 -3.09 -4.10
CA THR A 62 -14.52 -3.10 -2.69
C THR A 62 -15.49 -2.33 -1.80
N CYS A 63 -15.90 -1.13 -2.21
CA CYS A 63 -16.79 -0.27 -1.43
C CYS A 63 -18.23 -0.81 -1.39
N THR A 64 -18.66 -1.56 -2.41
CA THR A 64 -19.94 -2.28 -2.38
C THR A 64 -19.86 -3.53 -1.51
N ARG A 65 -18.69 -4.19 -1.45
CA ARG A 65 -18.52 -5.41 -0.66
C ARG A 65 -18.40 -5.15 0.84
N PHE A 66 -17.75 -4.07 1.24
CA PHE A 66 -17.60 -3.70 2.66
C PHE A 66 -18.53 -2.55 3.04
N SER A 67 -19.12 -2.63 4.22
CA SER A 67 -19.87 -1.51 4.80
C SER A 67 -18.97 -0.53 5.57
N GLY A 68 -17.80 -0.98 6.02
CA GLY A 68 -16.84 -0.14 6.72
C GLY A 68 -15.87 0.56 5.78
N LEU A 69 -14.97 1.33 6.39
CA LEU A 69 -14.09 2.28 5.73
C LEU A 69 -13.14 1.62 4.72
N VAL A 70 -13.02 2.25 3.55
CA VAL A 70 -12.05 1.91 2.50
C VAL A 70 -11.21 3.14 2.22
N TYR A 71 -9.90 3.06 2.48
CA TYR A 71 -8.98 4.12 2.08
C TYR A 71 -8.61 3.98 0.60
N VAL A 72 -8.57 5.10 -0.11
CA VAL A 72 -8.11 5.18 -1.49
C VAL A 72 -7.03 6.26 -1.58
N LYS A 73 -5.88 5.94 -2.18
CA LYS A 73 -4.81 6.93 -2.43
C LYS A 73 -4.54 7.02 -3.92
N LEU A 74 -4.65 8.23 -4.46
CA LEU A 74 -4.38 8.49 -5.88
C LEU A 74 -2.88 8.33 -6.17
N HIS A 75 -2.54 8.00 -7.42
CA HIS A 75 -1.15 7.92 -7.83
C HIS A 75 -0.60 9.33 -8.12
N PRO A 76 0.63 9.69 -7.69
CA PRO A 76 1.19 11.02 -7.97
C PRO A 76 1.25 11.37 -9.46
N LEU A 77 1.45 10.35 -10.31
CA LEU A 77 1.53 10.50 -11.77
C LEU A 77 0.17 10.48 -12.49
N HIS A 78 -0.96 10.39 -11.80
CA HIS A 78 -2.27 10.61 -12.45
C HIS A 78 -2.37 12.06 -12.93
N LYS A 79 -2.90 12.25 -14.13
CA LYS A 79 -3.23 13.58 -14.65
C LYS A 79 -4.46 14.12 -13.94
N GLU A 80 -4.66 15.44 -13.96
CA GLU A 80 -5.79 16.06 -13.26
C GLU A 80 -7.16 15.60 -13.74
N LEU A 81 -7.30 15.27 -15.03
CA LEU A 81 -8.53 14.69 -15.56
C LEU A 81 -8.81 13.29 -14.94
N GLU A 82 -7.79 12.45 -14.82
CA GLU A 82 -7.88 11.12 -14.22
C GLU A 82 -8.19 11.23 -12.72
N LYS A 83 -7.49 12.12 -12.00
CA LYS A 83 -7.76 12.38 -10.59
C LYS A 83 -9.20 12.86 -10.37
N ARG A 84 -9.72 13.74 -11.24
CA ARG A 84 -11.12 14.20 -11.16
C ARG A 84 -12.10 13.04 -11.31
N ARG A 85 -11.95 12.21 -12.35
CA ARG A 85 -12.78 11.01 -12.53
C ARG A 85 -12.72 10.08 -11.31
N LEU A 86 -11.53 9.80 -10.79
CA LEU A 86 -11.37 8.91 -9.63
C LEU A 86 -11.96 9.51 -8.34
N ARG A 87 -11.92 10.83 -8.18
CA ARG A 87 -12.63 11.53 -7.09
C ARG A 87 -14.14 11.38 -7.21
N GLU A 88 -14.68 11.52 -8.42
CA GLU A 88 -16.11 11.32 -8.69
C GLU A 88 -16.53 9.88 -8.40
N VAL A 89 -15.74 8.88 -8.81
CA VAL A 89 -15.97 7.47 -8.47
C VAL A 89 -16.01 7.26 -6.96
N CYS A 90 -15.01 7.77 -6.22
CA CYS A 90 -14.99 7.62 -4.76
C CYS A 90 -16.19 8.30 -4.10
N ALA A 91 -16.62 9.47 -4.60
CA ALA A 91 -17.75 10.21 -4.05
C ALA A 91 -19.10 9.46 -4.16
N ARG A 92 -19.21 8.45 -5.03
CA ARG A 92 -20.39 7.58 -5.12
C ARG A 92 -20.56 6.66 -3.89
N TYR A 93 -19.51 6.45 -3.11
CA TYR A 93 -19.51 5.49 -1.99
C TYR A 93 -19.23 6.19 -0.66
N PRO A 94 -20.17 6.13 0.32
CA PRO A 94 -20.02 6.86 1.59
C PRO A 94 -18.87 6.34 2.46
N ASN A 95 -18.39 5.13 2.22
CA ASN A 95 -17.28 4.51 2.93
C ASN A 95 -15.92 4.65 2.22
N ALA A 96 -15.87 5.21 1.01
CA ALA A 96 -14.62 5.50 0.32
C ALA A 96 -14.00 6.79 0.85
N ARG A 97 -12.76 6.73 1.32
CA ARG A 97 -12.01 7.89 1.83
C ARG A 97 -10.73 8.09 1.06
N LEU A 98 -10.74 9.12 0.22
CA LEU A 98 -9.52 9.64 -0.39
C LEU A 98 -8.60 10.25 0.67
N THR A 99 -7.32 9.98 0.56
CA THR A 99 -6.33 10.40 1.56
C THR A 99 -4.94 10.55 0.96
N GLU A 100 -4.18 11.49 1.50
CA GLU A 100 -2.76 11.67 1.18
C GLU A 100 -1.82 11.16 2.28
N ALA A 101 -2.34 10.45 3.29
CA ALA A 101 -1.55 9.86 4.35
C ALA A 101 -0.43 8.92 3.83
N SER A 102 0.54 8.64 4.69
CA SER A 102 1.64 7.72 4.42
C SER A 102 1.11 6.34 4.03
N ILE A 103 1.71 5.73 3.01
CA ILE A 103 1.36 4.36 2.59
C ILE A 103 1.58 3.37 3.74
N HIS A 104 2.61 3.55 4.55
CA HIS A 104 2.92 2.64 5.66
C HIS A 104 1.82 2.70 6.73
N ASP A 105 1.34 3.89 7.06
CA ASP A 105 0.26 4.08 8.04
C ASP A 105 -1.06 3.53 7.49
N LEU A 106 -1.34 3.74 6.20
CA LEU A 106 -2.54 3.22 5.54
C LEU A 106 -2.57 1.69 5.50
N ILE A 107 -1.41 1.06 5.23
CA ILE A 107 -1.25 -0.39 5.31
C ILE A 107 -1.51 -0.86 6.74
N ALA A 108 -0.88 -0.23 7.74
CA ALA A 108 -1.03 -0.61 9.14
C ALA A 108 -2.50 -0.52 9.61
N ALA A 109 -3.20 0.55 9.22
CA ALA A 109 -4.61 0.81 9.58
C ALA A 109 -5.62 -0.11 8.87
N SER A 110 -5.25 -0.73 7.75
CA SER A 110 -6.18 -1.52 6.93
C SER A 110 -6.11 -3.02 7.23
N ASP A 111 -7.22 -3.73 7.01
CA ASP A 111 -7.28 -5.20 7.11
C ASP A 111 -6.78 -5.89 5.84
N ILE A 112 -7.13 -5.36 4.66
CA ILE A 112 -6.76 -5.93 3.36
C ILE A 112 -6.18 -4.84 2.46
N ILE A 113 -5.13 -5.15 1.71
CA ILE A 113 -4.55 -4.23 0.73
C ILE A 113 -4.88 -4.73 -0.68
N LEU A 114 -5.45 -3.85 -1.50
CA LEU A 114 -5.87 -4.16 -2.85
C LEU A 114 -5.10 -3.32 -3.84
N SER A 115 -4.32 -3.98 -4.70
CA SER A 115 -3.52 -3.30 -5.70
C SER A 115 -3.78 -3.88 -7.09
N GLN A 116 -3.48 -3.14 -8.15
CA GLN A 116 -3.31 -3.79 -9.44
C GLN A 116 -2.01 -4.60 -9.40
N ASN A 117 -0.86 -3.92 -9.37
CA ASN A 117 0.47 -4.53 -9.25
C ASN A 117 1.51 -3.60 -8.58
N SER A 118 1.08 -2.69 -7.71
CA SER A 118 1.95 -1.68 -7.11
C SER A 118 3.00 -2.33 -6.22
N ALA A 119 4.18 -1.70 -6.14
CA ALA A 119 5.18 -2.05 -5.12
C ALA A 119 4.61 -1.93 -3.70
N VAL A 120 3.62 -1.05 -3.49
CA VAL A 120 2.90 -0.91 -2.21
C VAL A 120 2.23 -2.23 -1.78
N GLY A 121 1.80 -3.07 -2.73
CA GLY A 121 1.29 -4.40 -2.42
C GLY A 121 2.38 -5.33 -1.86
N PHE A 122 3.62 -5.23 -2.36
CA PHE A 122 4.76 -5.95 -1.80
C PHE A 122 5.16 -5.42 -0.41
N GLU A 123 5.13 -4.10 -0.21
CA GLU A 123 5.35 -3.47 1.10
C GLU A 123 4.30 -3.91 2.14
N ALA A 124 3.05 -4.10 1.70
CA ALA A 124 1.99 -4.63 2.55
C ALA A 124 2.25 -6.06 3.03
N LEU A 125 2.80 -6.92 2.17
CA LEU A 125 3.23 -8.25 2.58
C LEU A 125 4.31 -8.17 3.66
N MET A 126 5.22 -7.18 3.60
CA MET A 126 6.26 -7.02 4.63
C MET A 126 5.66 -6.65 5.98
N GLN A 127 4.52 -5.97 5.98
CA GLN A 127 3.71 -5.72 7.18
C GLN A 127 2.75 -6.86 7.52
N LYS A 128 2.90 -8.04 6.89
CA LYS A 128 2.07 -9.23 7.09
C LYS A 128 0.59 -8.99 6.85
N LYS A 129 0.25 -8.10 5.92
CA LYS A 129 -1.12 -7.81 5.54
C LYS A 129 -1.58 -8.76 4.42
N PRO A 130 -2.85 -9.20 4.43
CA PRO A 130 -3.50 -9.79 3.27
C PRO A 130 -3.41 -8.88 2.05
N VAL A 131 -3.01 -9.43 0.90
CA VAL A 131 -2.87 -8.69 -0.36
C VAL A 131 -3.65 -9.37 -1.48
N LEU A 132 -4.44 -8.57 -2.20
CA LEU A 132 -5.10 -8.96 -3.43
C LEU A 132 -4.51 -8.15 -4.59
N THR A 133 -4.32 -8.81 -5.72
CA THR A 133 -3.75 -8.19 -6.93
C THR A 133 -4.67 -8.35 -8.12
N CYS A 134 -4.87 -7.27 -8.87
CA CYS A 134 -5.73 -7.22 -10.05
C CYS A 134 -4.94 -6.96 -11.35
N ALA A 135 -3.64 -7.26 -11.36
CA ALA A 135 -2.78 -7.27 -12.54
C ALA A 135 -1.66 -8.30 -12.36
N LYS A 136 -0.90 -8.57 -13.43
CA LYS A 136 0.31 -9.40 -13.33
C LYS A 136 1.35 -8.67 -12.49
N CYS A 137 1.95 -9.38 -11.54
CA CYS A 137 3.06 -8.90 -10.71
C CYS A 137 3.97 -10.05 -10.29
N ASP A 138 5.22 -9.76 -9.94
CA ASP A 138 6.20 -10.79 -9.59
C ASP A 138 5.91 -11.47 -8.25
N TYR A 139 5.28 -10.73 -7.32
CA TYR A 139 4.94 -11.20 -5.98
C TYR A 139 3.59 -11.93 -5.90
N HIS A 140 2.96 -12.26 -7.03
CA HIS A 140 1.62 -12.88 -7.08
C HIS A 140 1.50 -14.21 -6.32
N HIS A 141 2.62 -14.90 -6.06
CA HIS A 141 2.67 -16.12 -5.25
C HIS A 141 2.25 -15.90 -3.79
N ALA A 142 2.26 -14.65 -3.33
CA ALA A 142 1.82 -14.25 -1.99
C ALA A 142 0.59 -13.32 -2.02
N SER A 143 -0.15 -13.29 -3.12
CA SER A 143 -1.41 -12.55 -3.21
C SER A 143 -2.55 -13.44 -3.70
N LEU A 144 -3.78 -13.04 -3.37
CA LEU A 144 -4.96 -13.57 -4.04
C LEU A 144 -5.18 -12.78 -5.34
N VAL A 145 -4.91 -13.42 -6.48
CA VAL A 145 -5.07 -12.79 -7.80
C VAL A 145 -6.55 -12.77 -8.18
N SER A 146 -7.06 -11.60 -8.52
CA SER A 146 -8.44 -11.41 -8.97
C SER A 146 -8.43 -10.90 -10.41
N ARG A 147 -9.01 -11.68 -11.34
CA ARG A 147 -9.07 -11.34 -12.76
C ARG A 147 -10.41 -10.76 -13.19
N THR A 148 -11.45 -10.98 -12.38
CA THR A 148 -12.80 -10.46 -12.61
C THR A 148 -13.32 -9.81 -11.33
N THR A 149 -14.35 -8.96 -11.44
CA THR A 149 -15.02 -8.36 -10.28
C THR A 149 -15.65 -9.43 -9.38
N VAL A 150 -16.15 -10.53 -9.95
CA VAL A 150 -16.68 -11.69 -9.20
C VAL A 150 -15.58 -12.36 -8.38
N GLU A 151 -14.43 -12.65 -9.00
CA GLU A 151 -13.27 -13.20 -8.28
C GLU A 151 -12.80 -12.24 -7.17
N LEU A 152 -12.80 -10.93 -7.43
CA LEU A 152 -12.45 -9.94 -6.43
C LEU A 152 -13.40 -9.97 -5.23
N GLN A 153 -14.72 -10.05 -5.44
CA GLN A 153 -15.70 -10.17 -4.36
C GLN A 153 -15.49 -11.44 -3.51
N GLN A 154 -15.18 -12.56 -4.15
CA GLN A 154 -14.89 -13.83 -3.49
C GLN A 154 -13.58 -13.76 -2.69
N ASN A 155 -12.52 -13.22 -3.29
CA ASN A 155 -11.22 -13.09 -2.65
C ASN A 155 -11.26 -12.11 -1.46
N LEU A 156 -12.06 -11.04 -1.53
CA LEU A 156 -12.28 -10.12 -0.41
C LEU A 156 -12.83 -10.82 0.85
N LEU A 157 -13.64 -11.86 0.66
CA LEU A 157 -14.17 -12.69 1.75
C LEU A 157 -13.18 -13.72 2.26
N TYR A 158 -12.46 -14.33 1.32
CA TYR A 158 -11.58 -15.45 1.61
C TYR A 158 -10.24 -15.00 2.22
N ALA A 159 -9.80 -13.76 1.94
CA ALA A 159 -8.49 -13.27 2.34
C ALA A 159 -8.16 -13.42 3.84
N PRO A 160 -9.05 -13.10 4.80
CA PRO A 160 -8.74 -13.29 6.22
C PRO A 160 -8.45 -14.74 6.60
N GLU A 161 -9.10 -15.70 5.93
CA GLU A 161 -8.87 -17.13 6.14
C GLU A 161 -7.57 -17.58 5.47
N TYR A 162 -7.39 -17.27 4.18
CA TYR A 162 -6.20 -17.62 3.41
C TYR A 162 -4.92 -17.14 4.07
N PHE A 163 -4.94 -15.89 4.59
CA PHE A 163 -3.75 -15.27 5.18
C PHE A 163 -3.55 -15.58 6.67
N ARG A 164 -4.51 -16.26 7.35
CA ARG A 164 -4.44 -16.53 8.80
C ARG A 164 -3.13 -17.20 9.22
N ASN A 165 -2.68 -18.17 8.43
CA ASN A 165 -1.46 -18.95 8.68
C ASN A 165 -0.47 -18.83 7.51
N PHE A 166 -0.57 -17.76 6.71
CA PHE A 166 0.31 -17.60 5.55
C PHE A 166 1.77 -17.42 6.02
N PRO A 167 2.73 -18.21 5.48
CA PRO A 167 4.10 -18.22 5.97
C PRO A 167 4.92 -17.08 5.34
N PHE A 168 4.62 -15.83 5.72
CA PHE A 168 5.24 -14.62 5.15
C PHE A 168 6.77 -14.69 5.09
N GLU A 169 7.44 -15.11 6.17
CA GLU A 169 8.89 -15.20 6.24
C GLU A 169 9.46 -16.22 5.25
N LYS A 170 8.79 -17.37 5.09
CA LYS A 170 9.19 -18.39 4.11
C LYS A 170 9.01 -17.87 2.69
N PHE A 171 7.92 -17.15 2.43
CA PHE A 171 7.71 -16.48 1.15
C PHE A 171 8.82 -15.48 0.87
N PHE A 172 9.20 -14.62 1.82
CA PHE A 172 10.29 -13.66 1.60
C PHE A 172 11.63 -14.33 1.36
N TYR A 173 11.96 -15.37 2.12
CA TYR A 173 13.16 -16.15 1.89
C TYR A 173 13.18 -16.76 0.48
N TRP A 174 12.07 -17.37 0.06
CA TRP A 174 11.94 -17.94 -1.28
C TRP A 174 12.04 -16.85 -2.36
N PHE A 175 11.24 -15.78 -2.26
CA PHE A 175 11.14 -14.74 -3.29
C PHE A 175 12.44 -13.94 -3.40
N LEU A 176 12.91 -13.35 -2.29
CA LEU A 176 14.09 -12.47 -2.30
C LEU A 176 15.39 -13.28 -2.31
N GLY A 177 15.47 -14.38 -1.55
CA GLY A 177 16.68 -15.18 -1.42
C GLY A 177 16.92 -16.11 -2.60
N GLN A 178 15.88 -16.79 -3.08
CA GLN A 178 16.01 -17.85 -4.08
C GLN A 178 15.59 -17.42 -5.49
N GLN A 179 14.54 -16.61 -5.63
CA GLN A 179 14.04 -16.20 -6.95
C GLN A 179 14.72 -14.95 -7.49
N MET A 180 14.85 -13.89 -6.68
CA MET A 180 15.52 -12.68 -7.11
C MET A 180 17.03 -12.87 -7.30
N LEU A 181 17.57 -12.09 -8.24
CA LEU A 181 19.00 -12.00 -8.52
C LEU A 181 19.54 -10.71 -7.90
N GLU A 182 20.57 -10.82 -7.08
CA GLU A 182 21.19 -9.69 -6.40
C GLU A 182 22.56 -9.42 -7.02
N PRO A 183 22.76 -8.32 -7.78
CA PRO A 183 24.00 -8.04 -8.49
C PRO A 183 25.26 -7.98 -7.62
N GLN A 184 25.11 -7.72 -6.33
CA GLN A 184 26.21 -7.59 -5.38
C GLN A 184 26.73 -8.94 -4.84
N LYS A 185 26.01 -10.05 -5.10
CA LYS A 185 26.42 -11.37 -4.64
C LYS A 185 27.38 -12.06 -5.60
N GLU A 186 28.36 -12.78 -5.05
CA GLU A 186 29.38 -13.49 -5.83
C GLU A 186 28.76 -14.47 -6.84
N GLU A 187 27.66 -15.13 -6.49
CA GLU A 187 27.01 -16.09 -7.38
C GLU A 187 26.08 -15.49 -8.44
N PHE A 188 25.95 -14.15 -8.51
CA PHE A 188 25.01 -13.44 -9.39
C PHE A 188 25.16 -13.87 -10.85
N SER A 189 26.35 -13.73 -11.42
CA SER A 189 26.58 -14.01 -12.84
C SER A 189 26.24 -15.45 -13.19
N LYS A 190 26.61 -16.40 -12.32
CA LYS A 190 26.31 -17.83 -12.49
C LYS A 190 24.80 -18.08 -12.51
N ARG A 191 24.05 -17.50 -11.55
CA ARG A 191 22.59 -17.67 -11.47
C ARG A 191 21.87 -16.97 -12.62
N ALA A 192 22.31 -15.80 -13.03
CA ALA A 192 21.77 -15.06 -14.16
C ALA A 192 21.92 -15.86 -15.46
N TRP A 193 23.12 -16.36 -15.75
CA TRP A 193 23.38 -17.18 -16.94
C TRP A 193 22.57 -18.48 -16.92
N ALA A 194 22.46 -19.15 -15.78
CA ALA A 194 21.64 -20.36 -15.66
C ALA A 194 20.17 -20.09 -16.05
N ARG A 195 19.59 -18.95 -15.66
CA ARG A 195 18.22 -18.58 -16.01
C ARG A 195 18.05 -18.20 -17.49
N LEU A 196 19.03 -17.55 -18.10
CA LEU A 196 18.98 -17.19 -19.52
C LEU A 196 19.18 -18.40 -20.43
N LEU A 197 20.01 -19.36 -20.02
CA LEU A 197 20.33 -20.56 -20.79
C LEU A 197 19.31 -21.70 -20.59
N GLN A 198 18.57 -21.69 -19.48
CA GLN A 198 17.36 -22.49 -19.35
C GLN A 198 16.32 -21.95 -20.34
N ARG A 199 16.34 -22.47 -21.57
CA ARG A 199 15.28 -22.26 -22.55
C ARG A 199 13.94 -22.65 -21.89
N VAL A 200 12.98 -21.73 -21.90
CA VAL A 200 11.57 -21.97 -21.60
C VAL A 200 11.00 -22.94 -22.63
#